data_AF-A0A124BX95-F1
#
_entry.id   AF-A0A124BX95-F1
#
_cell.length_a   1.000
_cell.length_b   1.000
_cell.length_c   1.000
_cell.angle_alpha   90.00
_cell.angle_beta   90.00
_cell.angle_gamma   90.00
#
_symmetry.space_group_name_H-M   'P 1'
#
loop_
_entity.id
_entity.type
_entity.pdbx_description
1 polymer ?
#
loop_
_entity_poly.entity_id
_entity_poly.type
_entity_poly.pdbx_seq_one_letter_code
_entity_poly.pdbx_strand_id
1 'polypeptide(L)'
;MLYELIAVVRPGSLQEVRDIARNAGIQVLRSGGVVRGFTNWGTFRLPRPTTKHQARYREGHHFIMRFDASGPVQSAVRRTLGLDPRMVRFSVVKLGDKLEEIKHVDGKVEWNNNRTISETF
;
A
#
# COMPACT_ATOMS: atom_id res chain seq x y z
N MET A 1 -10.92 -7.67 -10.13
CA MET A 1 -10.02 -6.52 -10.39
C MET A 1 -8.80 -6.62 -9.50
N LEU A 2 -7.63 -6.32 -10.04
CA LEU A 2 -6.39 -6.24 -9.28
C LEU A 2 -6.19 -4.81 -8.76
N TYR A 3 -5.92 -4.68 -7.47
CA TYR A 3 -5.62 -3.43 -6.81
C TYR A 3 -4.26 -3.45 -6.13
N GLU A 4 -3.65 -2.27 -6.05
CA GLU A 4 -2.45 -2.01 -5.27
C GLU A 4 -2.73 -0.93 -4.23
N LEU A 5 -2.50 -1.27 -2.97
CA LEU A 5 -2.51 -0.33 -1.85
C LEU A 5 -1.07 0.10 -1.57
N ILE A 6 -0.82 1.40 -1.64
CA ILE A 6 0.44 2.02 -1.20
C ILE A 6 0.12 2.74 0.10
N ALA A 7 0.64 2.25 1.22
CA ALA A 7 0.37 2.76 2.55
C ALA A 7 1.62 3.42 3.15
N VAL A 8 1.40 4.54 3.83
CA VAL A 8 2.41 5.31 4.54
C VAL A 8 1.97 5.46 5.99
N VAL A 9 2.56 4.64 6.86
CA VAL A 9 2.28 4.62 8.30
C VAL A 9 3.24 5.54 9.02
N ARG A 10 2.84 6.07 10.18
CA ARG A 10 3.76 6.83 11.04
C ARG A 10 5.00 5.99 11.37
N PRO A 11 6.19 6.58 11.41
CA PRO A 11 7.40 5.86 11.78
C PRO A 11 7.45 5.58 13.28
N GLY A 12 8.29 4.63 13.70
CA GLY A 12 8.63 4.37 15.10
C GLY A 12 8.15 3.03 15.67
N SER A 13 7.17 2.36 15.03
CA SER A 13 6.70 1.06 15.48
C SER A 13 6.39 0.12 14.32
N LEU A 14 7.21 -0.92 14.16
CA LEU A 14 6.95 -1.99 13.18
C LEU A 14 5.68 -2.79 13.52
N GLN A 15 5.32 -2.84 14.80
CA GLN A 15 4.10 -3.50 15.26
C GLN A 15 2.85 -2.80 14.70
N GLU A 16 2.83 -1.47 14.69
CA GLU A 16 1.72 -0.71 14.09
C GLU A 16 1.57 -1.00 12.60
N VAL A 17 2.70 -1.04 11.86
CA VAL A 17 2.72 -1.39 10.43
C VAL A 17 2.12 -2.77 10.20
N ARG A 18 2.58 -3.76 10.99
CA ARG A 18 2.11 -5.15 10.92
C ARG A 18 0.61 -5.25 11.21
N ASP A 19 0.11 -4.53 12.20
CA ASP A 19 -1.30 -4.59 12.59
C ASP A 19 -2.21 -3.97 11.53
N ILE A 20 -1.80 -2.85 10.93
CA ILE A 20 -2.52 -2.22 9.82
C ILE A 20 -2.53 -3.15 8.59
N ALA A 21 -1.36 -3.70 8.21
CA ALA A 21 -1.25 -4.62 7.09
C ALA A 21 -2.12 -5.88 7.31
N ARG A 22 -2.08 -6.45 8.52
CA ARG A 22 -2.90 -7.60 8.90
C ARG A 22 -4.39 -7.28 8.82
N ASN A 23 -4.83 -6.15 9.39
CA ASN A 23 -6.25 -5.78 9.39
C ASN A 23 -6.78 -5.55 7.97
N ALA A 24 -6.01 -4.86 7.12
CA ALA A 24 -6.37 -4.66 5.72
C ALA A 24 -6.44 -5.99 4.95
N GLY A 25 -5.45 -6.88 5.15
CA GLY A 25 -5.44 -8.21 4.54
C GLY A 25 -6.62 -9.08 4.98
N ILE A 26 -6.89 -9.14 6.29
CA ILE A 26 -8.05 -9.86 6.84
C ILE A 26 -9.35 -9.31 6.27
N GLN A 27 -9.49 -7.99 6.11
CA GLN A 27 -10.68 -7.39 5.53
C GLN A 27 -10.90 -7.86 4.09
N VAL A 28 -9.84 -7.91 3.27
CA VAL A 28 -9.91 -8.45 1.90
C VAL A 28 -10.34 -9.92 1.93
N LEU A 29 -9.66 -10.75 2.74
CA LEU A 29 -9.91 -12.19 2.82
C LEU A 29 -11.34 -12.50 3.28
N ARG A 30 -11.84 -11.79 4.31
CA ARG A 30 -13.21 -11.96 4.83
C ARG A 30 -14.29 -11.60 3.82
N SER A 31 -13.99 -10.74 2.86
CA SER A 31 -14.93 -10.37 1.80
C SER A 31 -14.77 -11.20 0.51
N GLY A 32 -14.04 -12.33 0.58
CA GLY A 32 -13.84 -13.24 -0.56
C GLY A 32 -12.82 -12.75 -1.59
N GLY A 33 -12.02 -11.74 -1.24
CA GLY A 33 -10.87 -11.33 -2.05
C GLY A 33 -9.62 -12.17 -1.77
N VAL A 34 -8.59 -12.00 -2.60
CA VAL A 34 -7.31 -12.70 -2.49
C VAL A 34 -6.19 -11.69 -2.29
N VAL A 35 -5.36 -11.89 -1.27
CA VAL A 35 -4.14 -11.09 -1.07
C VAL A 35 -2.99 -11.77 -1.82
N ARG A 36 -2.41 -11.10 -2.82
CA ARG A 36 -1.28 -11.63 -3.59
C ARG A 36 0.04 -11.55 -2.82
N GLY A 37 0.23 -10.47 -2.06
CA GLY A 37 1.45 -10.28 -1.31
C GLY A 37 1.57 -8.92 -0.64
N PHE A 38 2.55 -8.85 0.25
CA PHE A 38 2.99 -7.64 0.91
C PHE A 38 4.43 -7.37 0.52
N THR A 39 4.76 -6.11 0.28
CA THR A 39 6.14 -5.68 0.09
C THR A 39 6.44 -4.56 1.08
N ASN A 40 7.40 -4.81 1.96
CA ASN A 40 7.88 -3.81 2.90
C ASN A 40 8.94 -2.95 2.22
N TRP A 41 8.69 -1.65 2.14
CA TRP A 41 9.61 -0.67 1.57
C TRP A 41 10.42 0.03 2.66
N GLY A 42 9.98 -0.01 3.92
CA GLY A 42 10.70 0.60 5.04
C GLY A 42 10.42 2.09 5.18
N THR A 43 11.21 2.76 6.01
CA THR A 43 10.99 4.17 6.36
C THR A 43 11.74 5.08 5.37
N PHE A 44 11.00 5.99 4.73
CA PHE A 44 11.54 6.99 3.81
C PHE A 44 11.04 8.39 4.13
N ARG A 45 11.76 9.41 3.65
CA ARG A 45 11.29 10.80 3.69
C ARG A 45 10.07 10.99 2.81
N LEU A 46 9.09 11.72 3.35
CA LEU A 46 7.93 12.14 2.59
C LEU A 46 8.34 13.23 1.59
N PRO A 47 7.70 13.31 0.40
CA PRO A 47 7.98 14.36 -0.58
C PRO A 47 7.82 15.78 -0.02
N ARG A 48 6.93 15.93 0.97
CA ARG A 48 6.73 17.16 1.73
C ARG A 48 6.31 16.84 3.17
N PRO A 49 6.66 17.68 4.15
CA PRO A 49 6.15 17.53 5.51
C PRO A 49 4.62 17.48 5.50
N THR A 50 4.05 16.47 6.13
CA THR A 50 2.60 16.25 6.16
C THR A 50 2.11 16.29 7.59
N THR A 51 1.15 17.17 7.88
CA THR A 51 0.48 17.24 9.18
C THR A 51 -0.78 16.39 9.14
N LYS A 52 -0.91 15.44 10.07
CA LYS A 52 -2.10 14.60 10.21
C LYS A 52 -2.28 14.19 11.66
N HIS A 53 -3.52 14.16 12.15
CA HIS A 53 -3.85 13.88 13.56
C HIS A 53 -2.99 14.69 14.54
N GLN A 54 -2.88 16.00 14.31
CA GLN A 54 -2.09 16.96 15.11
C GLN A 54 -0.57 16.69 15.19
N ALA A 55 -0.04 15.74 14.42
CA ALA A 55 1.39 15.46 14.33
C ALA A 55 1.94 15.82 12.95
N ARG A 56 3.18 16.35 12.92
CA ARG A 56 3.89 16.68 11.69
C ARG A 56 4.92 15.60 11.36
N TYR A 57 4.73 14.93 10.23
CA TYR A 57 5.60 13.86 9.76
C TYR A 57 6.52 14.36 8.65
N ARG A 58 7.81 14.05 8.75
CA ARG A 58 8.80 14.20 7.66
C ARG A 58 9.16 12.88 7.00
N GLU A 59 8.89 11.78 7.70
CA GLU A 59 9.18 10.42 7.28
C GLU A 59 7.95 9.54 7.53
N GLY A 60 7.87 8.43 6.81
CA GLY A 60 6.82 7.44 6.98
C GLY A 60 7.29 6.06 6.57
N HIS A 61 6.71 5.04 7.19
CA HIS A 61 6.98 3.65 6.86
C HIS A 61 6.07 3.21 5.71
N HIS A 62 6.69 2.85 4.59
CA HIS A 62 6.02 2.50 3.35
C HIS A 62 5.85 0.99 3.28
N PHE A 63 4.65 0.54 2.97
CA PHE A 63 4.42 -0.83 2.56
C PHE A 63 3.38 -0.88 1.45
N ILE A 64 3.49 -1.92 0.63
CA ILE A 64 2.59 -2.18 -0.48
C ILE A 64 1.85 -3.48 -0.22
N MET A 65 0.56 -3.49 -0.53
CA MET A 65 -0.27 -4.69 -0.52
C MET A 65 -0.96 -4.81 -1.87
N ARG A 66 -0.74 -5.92 -2.58
CA ARG A 66 -1.46 -6.25 -3.82
C ARG A 66 -2.55 -7.26 -3.52
N PHE A 67 -3.74 -7.02 -4.04
CA PHE A 67 -4.89 -7.87 -3.79
C PHE A 67 -5.92 -7.82 -4.92
N ASP A 68 -6.58 -8.95 -5.15
CA ASP A 68 -7.74 -9.06 -6.01
C ASP A 68 -9.01 -8.95 -5.18
N ALA A 69 -9.90 -8.03 -5.57
CA ALA A 69 -11.18 -7.84 -4.90
C ALA A 69 -12.22 -7.23 -5.83
N SER A 70 -13.46 -7.16 -5.35
CA SER A 70 -14.52 -6.36 -5.96
C SER A 70 -14.39 -4.88 -5.57
N GLY A 71 -14.99 -3.99 -6.37
CA GLY A 71 -14.97 -2.55 -6.11
C GLY A 71 -15.49 -2.13 -4.73
N PRO A 72 -16.60 -2.71 -4.23
CA PRO A 72 -17.09 -2.44 -2.88
C PRO A 72 -16.09 -2.81 -1.78
N VAL A 73 -15.40 -3.95 -1.92
CA VAL A 73 -14.40 -4.42 -0.94
C VAL A 73 -13.20 -3.48 -0.91
N GLN A 74 -12.71 -3.07 -2.08
CA GLN A 74 -11.64 -2.09 -2.17
C GLN A 74 -12.03 -0.75 -1.50
N SER A 75 -13.26 -0.29 -1.74
CA SER A 75 -13.78 0.94 -1.12
C SER A 75 -13.87 0.81 0.40
N ALA A 76 -14.27 -0.35 0.90
CA ALA A 76 -14.32 -0.63 2.33
C ALA A 76 -12.92 -0.65 2.96
N VAL A 77 -11.92 -1.25 2.30
CA VAL A 77 -10.52 -1.21 2.76
C VAL A 77 -10.01 0.23 2.82
N ARG A 78 -10.26 1.02 1.76
CA ARG A 78 -9.93 2.45 1.72
C ARG A 78 -10.59 3.22 2.87
N ARG A 79 -11.84 2.94 3.18
CA ARG A 79 -12.55 3.56 4.31
C ARG A 79 -11.91 3.20 5.65
N THR A 80 -11.61 1.93 5.89
CA THR A 80 -10.96 1.47 7.14
C THR A 80 -9.61 2.16 7.35
N LEU A 81 -8.77 2.20 6.32
CA LEU A 81 -7.44 2.84 6.40
C LEU A 81 -7.51 4.37 6.56
N GLY A 82 -8.56 4.99 6.04
CA GLY A 82 -8.83 6.42 6.23
C GLY A 82 -9.14 6.81 7.67
N LEU A 83 -9.69 5.87 8.45
CA LEU A 83 -10.06 6.07 9.86
C LEU A 83 -8.91 5.75 10.83
N ASP A 84 -7.85 5.07 10.39
CA ASP A 84 -6.74 4.71 11.26
C ASP A 84 -5.85 5.93 11.56
N PRO A 85 -5.73 6.37 12.83
CA PRO A 85 -4.97 7.57 13.18
C PRO A 85 -3.45 7.40 12.99
N ARG A 86 -2.97 6.15 12.87
CA ARG A 86 -1.55 5.83 12.65
C ARG A 86 -1.17 5.95 11.18
N MET A 87 -2.16 6.02 10.29
CA MET A 87 -1.95 6.18 8.85
C MET A 87 -1.62 7.64 8.51
N VAL A 88 -0.47 7.91 7.91
CA VAL A 88 -0.10 9.27 7.44
C VAL A 88 -0.74 9.55 6.09
N ARG A 89 -0.62 8.62 5.15
CA ARG A 89 -1.20 8.71 3.80
C ARG A 89 -1.37 7.31 3.25
N PHE A 90 -2.33 7.13 2.35
CA PHE A 90 -2.40 5.93 1.54
C PHE A 90 -3.03 6.25 0.19
N SER A 91 -2.79 5.39 -0.78
CA SER A 91 -3.45 5.42 -2.08
C SER A 91 -3.81 3.99 -2.48
N VAL A 92 -4.94 3.83 -3.16
CA VAL A 92 -5.32 2.54 -3.75
C VAL A 92 -5.51 2.75 -5.24
N VAL A 93 -4.79 1.98 -6.04
CA VAL A 93 -4.75 2.09 -7.50
C VAL A 93 -5.29 0.79 -8.10
N LYS A 94 -6.12 0.90 -9.14
CA LYS A 94 -6.54 -0.26 -9.95
C LYS A 94 -5.44 -0.56 -10.96
N LEU A 95 -4.87 -1.76 -10.90
CA LEU A 95 -3.81 -2.19 -11.82
C LEU A 95 -4.38 -2.85 -13.08
N GLY A 96 -5.54 -3.48 -12.99
CA GLY A 96 -6.19 -4.10 -14.14
C GLY A 96 -7.54 -4.73 -13.80
N ASP A 97 -8.28 -5.10 -14.83
CA ASP A 97 -9.61 -5.69 -14.68
C ASP A 97 -9.66 -7.15 -15.17
N LYS A 98 -9.18 -7.36 -16.39
CA LYS A 98 -9.23 -8.67 -17.05
C LYS A 98 -8.06 -9.54 -16.63
N LEU A 99 -8.28 -10.86 -16.62
CA LEU A 99 -7.25 -11.83 -16.26
C LEU A 99 -5.99 -11.71 -17.13
N GLU A 100 -6.19 -11.46 -18.44
CA GLU A 100 -5.10 -11.33 -19.41
C GLU A 100 -4.14 -10.18 -19.08
N GLU A 101 -4.65 -9.08 -18.54
CA GLU A 101 -3.88 -7.89 -18.15
C GLU A 101 -3.10 -8.13 -16.85
N ILE A 102 -3.67 -8.91 -15.93
CA ILE A 102 -3.19 -9.01 -14.54
C ILE A 102 -2.37 -10.27 -14.24
N LYS A 103 -2.37 -11.27 -15.13
CA LYS A 103 -1.71 -12.56 -14.91
C LYS A 103 -0.20 -12.46 -14.70
N HIS A 104 0.42 -11.44 -15.30
CA HIS A 104 1.87 -11.20 -15.21
C HIS A 104 2.28 -10.35 -13.99
N VAL A 105 1.31 -9.83 -13.24
CA VAL A 105 1.58 -8.97 -12.09
C VAL A 105 1.78 -9.82 -10.84
N ASP A 106 3.02 -9.93 -10.39
CA ASP A 106 3.39 -10.67 -9.18
C ASP A 106 2.88 -9.99 -7.89
N GLY A 107 2.84 -10.73 -6.79
CA GLY A 107 2.51 -10.22 -5.46
C GLY A 107 3.62 -9.40 -4.80
N LYS A 108 4.85 -9.48 -5.31
CA LYS A 108 6.00 -8.69 -4.83
C LYS A 108 6.20 -7.44 -5.68
N VAL A 109 6.56 -6.34 -5.03
CA VAL A 109 6.86 -5.05 -5.65
C VAL A 109 8.29 -4.68 -5.30
N GLU A 110 9.23 -5.19 -6.09
CA GLU A 110 10.63 -4.86 -5.89
C GLU A 110 10.86 -3.36 -6.12
N TRP A 111 11.68 -2.77 -5.24
CA TRP A 111 12.16 -1.41 -5.45
C TRP A 111 13.07 -1.43 -6.68
N ASN A 112 12.81 -0.53 -7.63
CA ASN A 112 13.48 -0.55 -8.93
C ASN A 112 14.96 -0.18 -8.77
N ASN A 113 15.85 -1.17 -8.78
CA ASN A 113 17.30 -0.95 -8.74
C ASN A 113 17.88 -0.46 -10.08
N ASN A 114 17.09 -0.45 -11.16
CA ASN A 114 17.56 -0.14 -12.50
C ASN A 114 16.84 1.07 -13.11
N ARG A 115 17.30 2.28 -12.76
CA ARG A 115 17.35 3.38 -13.73
C ARG A 115 18.76 3.96 -13.71
N THR A 116 19.63 3.34 -14.49
CA THR A 116 20.91 3.90 -14.89
C THR A 116 20.62 5.19 -15.65
N ILE A 117 20.85 6.34 -15.00
CA ILE A 117 20.53 7.68 -15.55
C ILE A 117 21.47 8.05 -16.71
N SER A 118 22.45 7.20 -17.04
CA SER A 118 23.53 7.50 -18.00
C SER A 118 23.26 7.12 -19.46
N GLU A 119 22.05 6.69 -19.84
CA GLU A 119 21.74 6.33 -21.24
C GLU A 119 20.94 7.41 -22.02
N THR A 120 21.00 8.68 -21.61
CA THR A 120 20.27 9.76 -22.31
C THR A 120 21.16 10.95 -22.69
N PHE A 121 22.42 10.68 -23.07
CA PHE A 121 23.26 11.63 -23.80
C PHE A 121 23.64 11.07 -25.16
#